data_AF-A0A545AR64-F1
#
_entry.id   AF-A0A545AR64-F1
#
_cell.length_a   1.000
_cell.length_b   1.000
_cell.length_c   1.000
_cell.angle_alpha   90.00
_cell.angle_beta   90.00
_cell.angle_gamma   90.00
#
_symmetry.space_group_name_H-M   'P 1'
#
loop_
_entity.id
_entity.type
_entity.pdbx_description
1 polymer ?
#
loop_
_entity_poly.entity_id
_entity_poly.type
_entity_poly.pdbx_seq_one_letter_code
_entity_poly.pdbx_strand_id
1 'polypeptide(L)'
;MPDDEIHDIDPEVKQQMAELAAMHDEWVRKHAAAAEPKPNPAADYGVHHVDVDPPKDAEDEYFRKAREIMGYDPDTGEYRG
;
A
#
# COMPACT_ATOMS: atom_id res chain seq x y z
N MET A 1 -27.68 -17.21 12.04
CA MET A 1 -26.51 -16.40 11.61
C MET A 1 -25.80 -17.30 10.61
N PRO A 2 -25.84 -17.04 9.29
CA PRO A 2 -24.98 -17.79 8.40
C PRO A 2 -23.54 -17.38 8.71
N ASP A 3 -22.71 -18.37 9.01
CA ASP A 3 -21.27 -18.23 9.20
C ASP A 3 -20.68 -17.48 8.00
N ASP A 4 -20.03 -16.34 8.27
CA ASP A 4 -19.22 -15.58 7.33
C ASP A 4 -18.21 -16.56 6.69
N GLU A 5 -18.56 -17.01 5.48
CA GLU A 5 -17.70 -17.73 4.59
C GLU A 5 -16.52 -16.80 4.32
N ILE A 6 -15.42 -16.98 5.07
CA ILE A 6 -14.13 -16.43 4.68
C ILE A 6 -13.85 -17.12 3.35
N HIS A 7 -14.24 -16.45 2.25
CA HIS A 7 -13.86 -16.86 0.91
C HIS A 7 -12.36 -17.05 0.96
N ASP A 8 -11.92 -18.28 0.72
CA ASP A 8 -10.52 -18.63 0.55
C ASP A 8 -9.98 -17.65 -0.48
N ILE A 9 -9.20 -16.67 -0.02
CA ILE A 9 -8.72 -15.58 -0.85
C ILE A 9 -7.97 -16.24 -1.99
N ASP A 10 -8.36 -15.91 -3.22
CA ASP A 10 -7.74 -16.49 -4.41
C ASP A 10 -6.22 -16.49 -4.25
N PRO A 11 -5.53 -17.63 -4.47
CA PRO A 11 -4.09 -17.72 -4.26
C PRO A 11 -3.30 -16.67 -5.04
N GLU A 12 -3.81 -16.20 -6.18
CA GLU A 12 -3.25 -15.08 -6.94
C GLU A 12 -3.38 -13.77 -6.16
N VAL A 13 -4.57 -13.46 -5.65
CA VAL A 13 -4.81 -12.26 -4.83
C VAL A 13 -3.93 -12.29 -3.57
N LYS A 14 -3.77 -13.45 -2.94
CA LYS A 14 -2.89 -13.62 -1.79
C LYS A 14 -1.42 -13.36 -2.14
N GLN A 15 -0.98 -13.79 -3.31
CA GLN A 15 0.38 -13.54 -3.80
C GLN A 15 0.59 -12.05 -4.13
N GLN A 16 -0.36 -11.41 -4.80
CA GLN A 16 -0.34 -9.97 -5.09
C GLN A 16 -0.25 -9.13 -3.81
N MET A 17 -1.04 -9.49 -2.79
CA MET A 17 -1.01 -8.82 -1.48
C MET A 17 0.34 -8.99 -0.77
N ALA A 18 0.96 -10.17 -0.86
CA ALA A 18 2.27 -10.41 -0.29
C ALA A 18 3.37 -9.58 -0.99
N GLU A 19 3.30 -9.49 -2.32
CA GLU A 19 4.23 -8.69 -3.12
C GLU A 19 4.06 -7.19 -2.86
N LEU A 20 2.82 -6.71 -2.76
CA LEU A 20 2.49 -5.34 -2.39
C LEU A 20 2.99 -4.98 -0.98
N ALA A 21 2.83 -5.90 -0.02
CA ALA A 21 3.31 -5.69 1.35
C ALA A 21 4.84 -5.61 1.43
N ALA A 22 5.55 -6.47 0.70
CA ALA A 22 7.01 -6.44 0.63
C ALA A 22 7.52 -5.14 -0.02
N MET A 23 6.90 -4.74 -1.13
CA MET A 23 7.21 -3.47 -1.80
C MET A 23 6.96 -2.27 -0.87
N HIS A 24 5.85 -2.27 -0.12
CA HIS A 24 5.53 -1.21 0.83
C HIS A 24 6.54 -1.13 1.97
N ASP A 25 6.96 -2.26 2.56
CA ASP A 25 7.99 -2.27 3.61
C ASP A 25 9.33 -1.74 3.10
N GLU A 26 9.77 -2.12 1.89
CA GLU A 26 11.00 -1.56 1.29
C GLU A 26 10.88 -0.06 1.06
N TRP A 27 9.75 0.39 0.51
CA TRP A 27 9.49 1.79 0.23
C TRP A 27 9.46 2.62 1.53
N VAL A 28 8.78 2.14 2.57
CA VAL A 28 8.75 2.79 3.88
C VAL A 28 10.16 2.87 4.45
N ARG A 29 10.96 1.81 4.42
CA ARG A 29 12.35 1.85 4.93
C ARG A 29 13.21 2.87 4.19
N LYS A 30 13.02 3.01 2.88
CA LYS A 30 13.78 3.94 2.04
C LYS A 30 13.37 5.40 2.26
N HIS A 31 12.09 5.66 2.52
CA HIS A 31 11.53 7.02 2.53
C HIS A 31 11.16 7.55 3.92
N ALA A 32 11.01 6.68 4.94
CA ALA A 32 10.67 7.09 6.31
C ALA A 32 11.71 8.02 6.94
N ALA A 33 12.99 7.88 6.57
CA ALA A 33 14.04 8.76 7.07
C ALA A 33 14.02 10.16 6.41
N ALA A 34 13.42 10.28 5.23
CA ALA A 34 13.35 11.53 4.46
C ALA A 34 12.00 12.24 4.60
N ALA A 35 11.05 11.65 5.31
CA ALA A 35 9.70 12.16 5.44
C ALA A 35 9.56 13.15 6.59
N GLU A 36 8.77 14.20 6.35
CA GLU A 36 8.42 15.16 7.38
C GLU A 36 7.29 14.59 8.24
N PRO A 37 7.41 14.64 9.59
CA PRO A 37 6.35 14.17 10.46
C PRO A 37 5.13 15.08 10.35
N LYS A 38 3.99 14.53 9.94
CA LYS A 38 2.72 15.26 9.91
C LYS A 38 2.02 15.18 11.27
N PRO A 39 1.55 16.30 11.85
CA PRO A 39 0.77 16.26 13.08
C PRO A 39 -0.60 15.61 12.82
N ASN A 40 -0.81 14.41 13.37
CA ASN A 40 -2.09 13.71 13.31
C ASN A 40 -2.96 14.12 14.53
N PRO A 41 -4.20 14.63 14.32
CA PRO A 41 -5.08 15.07 15.40
C PRO A 41 -5.76 13.93 16.18
N ALA A 42 -5.60 12.67 15.77
CA ALA A 42 -6.15 11.51 16.47
C ALA A 42 -5.19 11.03 17.58
N ALA A 43 -5.65 11.11 18.83
CA ALA A 43 -4.85 10.84 20.04
C ALA A 43 -4.23 9.42 20.13
N ASP A 44 -4.84 8.42 19.48
CA ASP A 44 -4.36 7.02 19.48
C ASP A 44 -3.63 6.62 18.18
N TYR A 45 -3.63 7.46 17.14
CA TYR A 45 -3.06 7.10 15.83
C TYR A 45 -1.55 7.35 15.75
N GLY A 46 -1.07 8.36 16.48
CA GLY A 46 0.34 8.75 16.53
C GLY A 46 1.28 7.73 17.19
N VAL A 47 0.76 6.62 17.73
CA VAL A 47 1.56 5.56 18.38
C VAL A 47 1.93 4.44 17.40
N HIS A 48 1.17 4.24 16.31
CA HIS A 48 1.37 3.13 15.38
C HIS A 48 1.60 3.53 13.92
N HIS A 49 1.17 4.74 13.52
CA HIS A 49 1.35 5.22 12.16
C HIS A 49 1.89 6.65 12.20
N VAL A 50 3.17 6.82 11.92
CA VAL A 50 3.67 8.12 11.49
C VAL A 50 3.13 8.31 10.08
N ASP A 51 2.22 9.26 9.91
CA ASP A 51 1.85 9.75 8.58
C ASP A 51 3.09 10.43 7.98
N VAL A 52 3.84 9.63 7.24
CA VAL A 52 5.01 9.99 6.47
C VAL A 52 4.48 10.52 5.14
N ASP A 53 4.59 11.83 4.90
CA ASP A 53 4.36 12.40 3.56
C ASP A 53 5.66 12.15 2.75
N PRO A 54 5.70 11.17 1.84
CA PRO A 54 6.86 10.96 0.97
C PRO A 54 7.01 12.11 -0.05
N PRO A 55 8.19 12.23 -0.70
CA PRO A 55 8.31 13.03 -1.91
C PRO A 55 7.29 12.55 -2.95
N LYS A 56 6.60 13.49 -3.61
CA LYS A 56 5.54 13.20 -4.60
C LYS A 56 5.97 12.20 -5.69
N ASP A 57 7.20 12.32 -6.18
CA ASP A 57 7.72 11.40 -7.21
C ASP A 57 7.87 9.95 -6.70
N ALA A 58 8.14 9.77 -5.40
CA ALA A 58 8.23 8.46 -4.77
C ALA A 58 6.86 7.82 -4.53
N GLU A 59 5.84 8.65 -4.28
CA GLU A 59 4.44 8.24 -4.18
C GLU A 59 3.90 7.81 -5.56
N ASP A 60 4.18 8.58 -6.60
CA ASP A 60 3.78 8.26 -7.98
C ASP A 60 4.42 6.93 -8.45
N GLU A 61 5.70 6.70 -8.15
CA GLU A 61 6.39 5.44 -8.46
C GLU A 61 5.78 4.25 -7.70
N TYR A 62 5.43 4.44 -6.43
CA TYR A 62 4.79 3.42 -5.60
C TYR A 62 3.42 3.03 -6.17
N PHE A 63 2.56 4.00 -6.49
CA PHE A 63 1.24 3.72 -7.03
C PHE A 63 1.28 3.08 -8.41
N ARG A 64 2.24 3.47 -9.24
CA ARG A 64 2.45 2.85 -10.56
C ARG A 64 2.78 1.35 -10.43
N LYS A 65 3.73 1.00 -9.57
CA LYS A 65 4.11 -0.40 -9.32
C LYS A 65 3.02 -1.20 -8.62
N ALA A 66 2.31 -0.59 -7.67
CA ALA A 66 1.16 -1.21 -7.01
C ALA A 66 0.06 -1.60 -8.01
N ARG A 67 -0.20 -0.75 -9.01
CA ARG A 67 -1.14 -1.06 -10.10
C ARG A 67 -0.68 -2.25 -10.91
N GLU A 68 0.60 -2.31 -11.29
CA GLU A 68 1.15 -3.44 -12.04
C GLU A 68 1.01 -4.78 -11.29
N ILE A 69 1.33 -4.80 -9.99
CA ILE A 69 1.19 -5.99 -9.12
C ILE A 69 -0.27 -6.47 -9.09
N MET A 70 -1.21 -5.52 -9.01
CA MET A 70 -2.63 -5.80 -8.90
C MET A 70 -3.31 -6.07 -10.27
N GLY A 71 -2.55 -6.09 -11.37
CA GLY A 71 -3.08 -6.32 -12.73
C GLY A 71 -3.78 -5.11 -13.36
N TYR A 72 -3.53 -3.91 -12.84
CA TYR A 72 -4.02 -2.65 -13.40
C TYR A 72 -2.98 -2.00 -14.32
N ASP A 73 -3.45 -1.15 -15.21
CA ASP A 73 -2.61 -0.30 -16.04
C ASP A 73 -1.83 0.68 -15.14
N PRO A 74 -0.50 0.75 -15.25
CA PRO A 74 0.34 1.61 -14.41
C PRO A 74 0.02 3.11 -14.58
N ASP A 75 -0.34 3.52 -15.79
CA ASP A 75 -0.49 4.91 -16.19
C ASP A 75 -1.95 5.38 -16.12
N THR A 76 -2.92 4.50 -16.41
CA THR A 76 -4.35 4.84 -16.40
C THR A 76 -5.11 4.33 -15.18
N GLY A 77 -4.57 3.34 -14.46
CA GLY A 77 -5.26 2.69 -13.34
C GLY A 77 -6.45 1.82 -13.75
N GLU A 78 -6.60 1.51 -15.04
CA GLU A 78 -7.65 0.63 -15.54
C GLU A 78 -7.28 -0.84 -15.32
N TYR A 79 -8.23 -1.65 -14.86
CA TYR A 79 -7.98 -3.09 -14.70
C TYR A 79 -7.76 -3.74 -16.06
N ARG A 80 -6.68 -4.52 -16.23
CA ARG A 80 -6.33 -5.18 -17.50
C ARG A 80 -6.92 -6.60 -17.64
N GLY A 81 -7.73 -7.05 -16.67
CA GLY A 81 -8.37 -8.37 -16.68
C GLY A 81 -9.76 -8.39 -17.30
#